data_AF-A0A6G3U0G9-F1
#
_entry.id   AF-A0A6G3U0G9-F1
#
_cell.length_a   1.000
_cell.length_b   1.000
_cell.length_c   1.000
_cell.angle_alpha   90.00
_cell.angle_beta   90.00
_cell.angle_gamma   90.00
#
_symmetry.space_group_name_H-M   'P 1'
#
loop_
_entity.id
_entity.type
_entity.pdbx_description
1 polymer ?
#
loop_
_entity_poly.entity_id
_entity_poly.type
_entity_poly.pdbx_seq_one_letter_code
_entity_poly.pdbx_strand_id
1 'polypeptide(L)'
;TAGSPSPRGGPKAGDRLPDRPHGLHARTAAPGWHLLLTGPPRLWPDAPLTPALDGRNAPLSVHHLGAGSPWRGVAHALVRPDGHVGYAARGTDLRGLLSYLDRWAPAGRG
;
A
#
# COMPACT_ATOMS: atom_id res chain seq x y z
N THR A 1 -5.10 -0.12 -23.17
CA THR A 1 -6.03 -0.17 -22.03
C THR A 1 -5.56 0.82 -20.98
N ALA A 2 -6.29 1.94 -20.81
CA ALA A 2 -5.85 3.09 -20.02
C ALA A 2 -5.89 2.75 -18.52
N GLY A 3 -4.74 2.92 -17.84
CA GLY A 3 -4.64 2.80 -16.40
C GLY A 3 -5.50 3.86 -15.71
N SER A 4 -6.19 3.44 -14.65
CA SER A 4 -7.04 4.30 -13.83
C SER A 4 -6.33 5.61 -13.49
N PRO A 5 -6.97 6.78 -13.66
CA PRO A 5 -6.30 8.06 -13.49
C PRO A 5 -5.75 8.17 -12.08
N SER A 6 -4.44 8.41 -11.99
CA SER A 6 -3.78 8.67 -10.72
C SER A 6 -4.47 9.85 -10.03
N PRO A 7 -4.71 9.77 -8.72
CA PRO A 7 -5.40 10.83 -8.01
C PRO A 7 -4.63 12.15 -8.10
N ARG A 8 -5.33 13.25 -8.46
CA ARG A 8 -4.79 14.63 -8.59
C ARG A 8 -4.41 15.29 -7.25
N GLY A 9 -3.83 14.53 -6.32
CA GLY A 9 -3.47 15.01 -4.96
C GLY A 9 -2.89 13.97 -4.01
N GLY A 10 -2.30 12.89 -4.53
CA GLY A 10 -1.67 11.83 -3.74
C GLY A 10 -0.28 11.47 -4.28
N PRO A 11 0.44 10.54 -3.64
CA PRO A 11 1.73 10.10 -4.14
C PRO A 11 1.52 9.43 -5.50
N LYS A 12 2.41 9.72 -6.44
CA LYS A 12 2.45 9.03 -7.72
C LYS A 12 3.23 7.73 -7.58
N ALA A 13 2.92 6.78 -8.46
CA ALA A 13 3.77 5.61 -8.62
C ALA A 13 5.19 6.09 -9.02
N GLY A 14 6.20 5.66 -8.27
CA GLY A 14 7.58 6.10 -8.40
C GLY A 14 7.99 7.24 -7.46
N ASP A 15 7.06 7.86 -6.73
CA ASP A 15 7.43 8.87 -5.72
C ASP A 15 8.15 8.22 -4.54
N ARG A 16 9.15 8.94 -3.99
CA ARG A 16 9.75 8.55 -2.71
C ARG A 16 8.73 8.66 -1.60
N LEU A 17 8.71 7.68 -0.72
CA LEU A 17 7.89 7.74 0.48
C LEU A 17 8.32 8.97 1.32
N PRO A 18 7.40 9.82 1.81
CA PRO A 18 7.76 10.85 2.76
C PRO A 18 7.98 10.25 4.16
N ASP A 19 8.90 10.79 4.96
CA ASP A 19 9.05 10.39 6.37
C ASP A 19 7.98 11.06 7.27
N ARG A 20 6.72 10.97 6.85
CA ARG A 20 5.57 11.48 7.60
C ARG A 20 4.46 10.44 7.59
N PRO A 21 3.90 10.04 8.74
CA PRO A 21 4.28 10.48 10.10
C PRO A 21 5.74 10.10 10.42
N HIS A 22 6.37 10.80 11.35
CA HIS A 22 7.82 10.65 11.62
C HIS A 22 8.19 9.18 11.89
N GLY A 23 9.28 8.70 11.28
CA GLY A 23 9.72 7.31 11.35
C GLY A 23 9.00 6.38 10.38
N LEU A 24 8.22 6.90 9.42
CA LEU A 24 7.62 6.09 8.37
C LEU A 24 8.70 5.39 7.53
N HIS A 25 9.84 6.06 7.26
CA HIS A 25 10.98 5.42 6.59
C HIS A 25 11.51 4.22 7.36
N ALA A 26 11.67 4.36 8.69
CA ALA A 26 12.14 3.27 9.54
C ALA A 26 11.16 2.10 9.57
N ARG A 27 9.84 2.38 9.57
CA ARG A 27 8.79 1.35 9.52
C ARG A 27 8.74 0.61 8.18
N THR A 28 9.12 1.29 7.10
CA THR A 28 9.23 0.70 5.75
C THR A 28 10.67 0.34 5.37
N ALA A 29 11.59 0.29 6.35
CA ALA A 29 12.97 -0.14 6.12
C ALA A 29 13.12 -1.67 6.25
N ALA A 30 12.11 -2.33 6.82
CA ALA A 30 12.07 -3.79 6.85
C ALA A 30 12.00 -4.32 5.40
N PRO A 31 12.67 -5.44 5.08
CA PRO A 31 12.64 -5.99 3.73
C PRO A 31 11.21 -6.43 3.37
N GLY A 32 10.73 -5.97 2.22
CA GLY A 32 9.45 -6.41 1.67
C GLY A 32 8.58 -5.28 1.14
N TRP A 33 7.34 -5.64 0.87
CA TRP A 33 6.30 -4.71 0.47
C TRP A 33 5.60 -4.15 1.71
N HIS A 34 5.25 -2.87 1.68
CA HIS A 34 4.53 -2.25 2.80
C HIS A 34 3.21 -1.66 2.33
N LEU A 35 2.11 -2.17 2.88
CA LEU A 35 0.77 -1.62 2.66
C LEU A 35 0.47 -0.59 3.74
N LEU A 36 0.36 0.67 3.34
CA LEU A 36 -0.02 1.77 4.22
C LEU A 36 -1.53 2.00 4.08
N LEU A 37 -2.25 1.83 5.17
CA LEU A 37 -3.70 2.04 5.27
C LEU A 37 -3.99 3.32 6.05
N THR A 38 -4.79 4.20 5.47
CA THR A 38 -5.11 5.51 6.04
C THR A 38 -6.58 5.58 6.46
N GLY A 39 -6.88 6.51 7.35
CA GLY A 39 -8.22 6.63 7.91
C GLY A 39 -8.51 5.57 8.98
N PRO A 40 -9.73 5.59 9.55
CA PRO A 40 -10.05 4.78 10.72
C PRO A 40 -10.02 3.28 10.41
N PRO A 41 -9.59 2.42 11.36
CA PRO A 41 -9.39 0.98 11.14
C PRO A 41 -10.67 0.25 10.73
N ARG A 42 -11.84 0.75 11.12
CA ARG A 42 -13.16 0.26 10.66
C ARG A 42 -13.37 0.30 9.14
N LEU A 43 -12.59 1.09 8.39
CA LEU A 43 -12.59 1.08 6.92
C LEU A 43 -11.80 -0.10 6.33
N TRP A 44 -11.00 -0.76 7.17
CA TRP A 44 -10.02 -1.79 6.81
C TRP A 44 -10.22 -3.03 7.68
N PRO A 45 -11.31 -3.80 7.48
CA PRO A 45 -11.50 -5.04 8.20
C PRO A 45 -10.38 -6.04 7.87
N ASP A 46 -9.80 -6.68 8.89
CA ASP A 46 -8.71 -7.65 8.72
C ASP A 46 -9.16 -8.88 7.90
N ALA A 47 -10.40 -9.31 8.06
CA ALA A 47 -10.93 -10.53 7.43
C ALA A 47 -10.75 -10.61 5.90
N PRO A 48 -11.00 -9.56 5.09
CA PRO A 48 -10.67 -9.55 3.67
C PRO A 48 -9.21 -9.18 3.34
N LEU A 49 -8.48 -8.55 4.26
CA LEU A 49 -7.09 -8.12 4.04
C LEU A 49 -6.12 -9.30 4.19
N THR A 50 -6.23 -10.05 5.27
CA THR A 50 -5.31 -11.14 5.61
C THR A 50 -5.20 -12.18 4.49
N PRO A 51 -6.27 -12.82 3.99
CA PRO A 51 -6.14 -13.87 2.98
C PRO A 51 -5.66 -13.35 1.61
N ALA A 52 -5.84 -12.07 1.31
CA ALA A 52 -5.42 -11.49 0.03
C ALA A 52 -3.92 -11.16 0.00
N LEU A 53 -3.33 -11.00 1.19
CA LEU A 53 -1.93 -10.68 1.42
C LEU A 53 -1.11 -11.90 1.88
N ASP A 54 -1.76 -12.89 2.47
CA ASP A 54 -1.17 -14.20 2.83
C ASP A 54 -0.82 -15.00 1.56
N GLY A 55 0.18 -15.88 1.65
CA GLY A 55 0.64 -16.73 0.55
C GLY A 55 1.43 -16.03 -0.57
N ARG A 56 1.81 -14.76 -0.38
CA ARG A 56 2.65 -14.02 -1.35
C ARG A 56 4.10 -14.51 -1.28
N ASN A 57 4.75 -14.63 -2.43
CA ASN A 57 6.18 -15.01 -2.51
C ASN A 57 7.14 -13.89 -2.09
N ALA A 58 6.62 -12.83 -1.48
CA ALA A 58 7.40 -11.70 -0.98
C ALA A 58 6.84 -11.27 0.38
N PRO A 59 7.70 -10.93 1.35
CA PRO A 59 7.26 -10.44 2.65
C PRO A 59 6.44 -9.16 2.46
N LEU A 60 5.27 -9.10 3.11
CA LEU A 60 4.37 -7.95 3.06
C LEU A 60 3.95 -7.56 4.48
N SER A 61 4.12 -6.30 4.83
CA SER A 61 3.70 -5.74 6.13
C SER A 61 2.59 -4.72 5.94
N VAL A 62 1.56 -4.79 6.79
CA VAL A 62 0.45 -3.84 6.80
C VAL A 62 0.65 -2.83 7.93
N HIS A 63 0.55 -1.54 7.61
CA HIS A 63 0.71 -0.43 8.54
C HIS A 63 -0.54 0.45 8.52
N HIS A 64 -1.21 0.57 9.66
CA HIS A 64 -2.33 1.49 9.82
C HIS A 64 -1.80 2.86 10.27
N LEU A 65 -1.86 3.85 9.38
CA LEU A 65 -1.46 5.23 9.65
C LEU A 65 -2.58 6.07 10.27
N GLY A 66 -3.84 5.62 10.17
CA GLY A 66 -4.97 6.37 10.71
C GLY A 66 -5.10 7.75 10.06
N ALA A 67 -5.40 8.76 10.88
CA ALA A 67 -5.44 10.17 10.46
C ALA A 67 -4.04 10.77 10.19
N GLY A 68 -2.95 10.08 10.56
CA GLY A 68 -1.57 10.56 10.40
C GLY A 68 -1.01 10.44 8.99
N SER A 69 -1.83 10.08 7.99
CA SER A 69 -1.39 9.93 6.60
C SER A 69 -0.80 11.23 6.05
N PRO A 70 0.37 11.16 5.38
CA PRO A 70 0.97 12.33 4.72
C PRO A 70 0.19 12.76 3.46
N TRP A 71 -0.71 11.92 2.96
CA TRP A 71 -1.41 12.13 1.70
C TRP A 71 -2.89 12.42 1.91
N ARG A 72 -3.32 13.59 1.45
CA ARG A 72 -4.72 14.02 1.53
C ARG A 72 -5.58 13.22 0.54
N GLY A 73 -6.57 12.51 1.09
CA GLY A 73 -7.58 11.83 0.28
C GLY A 73 -7.09 10.54 -0.39
N VAL A 74 -5.94 10.01 0.03
CA VAL A 74 -5.45 8.67 -0.33
C VAL A 74 -5.85 7.74 0.80
N ALA A 75 -6.58 6.67 0.49
CA ALA A 75 -7.04 5.69 1.46
C ALA A 75 -5.97 4.62 1.71
N HIS A 76 -5.25 4.22 0.67
CA HIS A 76 -4.16 3.25 0.83
C HIS A 76 -3.05 3.46 -0.20
N ALA A 77 -1.83 3.05 0.18
CA ALA A 77 -0.67 3.05 -0.69
C ALA A 77 0.19 1.81 -0.46
N LEU A 78 0.78 1.29 -1.52
CA LEU A 78 1.76 0.22 -1.49
C LEU A 78 3.15 0.80 -1.72
N VAL A 79 4.07 0.49 -0.83
CA VAL A 79 5.48 0.84 -0.91
C VAL A 79 6.26 -0.41 -1.31
N ARG A 80 7.15 -0.23 -2.28
CA ARG A 80 8.10 -1.22 -2.77
C ARG A 80 9.25 -1.38 -1.76
N PRO A 81 9.97 -2.50 -1.78
CA PRO A 81 11.15 -2.71 -0.93
C PRO A 81 12.27 -1.69 -1.15
N ASP A 82 12.24 -0.94 -2.27
CA ASP A 82 13.18 0.16 -2.54
C ASP A 82 12.76 1.50 -1.91
N GLY A 83 11.70 1.52 -1.08
CA GLY A 83 11.19 2.71 -0.41
C GLY A 83 10.37 3.65 -1.29
N HIS A 84 10.02 3.23 -2.51
CA HIS A 84 9.20 4.03 -3.42
C HIS A 84 7.74 3.57 -3.42
N VAL A 85 6.82 4.50 -3.62
CA VAL A 85 5.40 4.18 -3.76
C VAL A 85 5.17 3.47 -5.09
N GLY A 86 4.72 2.21 -5.05
CA GLY A 86 4.39 1.43 -6.24
C GLY A 86 2.94 1.63 -6.70
N TYR A 87 2.02 1.83 -5.74
CA TYR A 87 0.60 2.00 -6.01
C TYR A 87 -0.05 2.88 -4.94
N ALA A 88 -1.04 3.70 -5.32
CA ALA A 88 -1.81 4.49 -4.37
C ALA A 88 -3.24 4.72 -4.88
N ALA A 89 -4.21 4.65 -3.99
CA ALA A 89 -5.62 4.82 -4.33
C ALA A 89 -6.40 5.54 -3.23
N ARG A 90 -7.47 6.23 -3.67
CA ARG A 90 -8.34 7.05 -2.80
C ARG A 90 -9.50 6.26 -2.18
N GLY A 91 -9.84 5.10 -2.74
CA GLY A 91 -10.92 4.24 -2.27
C GLY A 91 -10.40 3.12 -1.37
N THR A 92 -11.32 2.44 -0.68
CA THR A 92 -11.03 1.22 0.09
C THR A 92 -11.04 -0.05 -0.77
N ASP A 93 -11.26 0.09 -2.08
CA ASP A 93 -11.21 -1.04 -3.02
C ASP A 93 -9.77 -1.53 -3.21
N LEU A 94 -9.56 -2.79 -2.84
CA LEU A 94 -8.26 -3.46 -2.91
C LEU A 94 -8.01 -4.17 -4.25
N ARG A 95 -8.97 -4.21 -5.18
CA ARG A 95 -8.81 -5.01 -6.42
C ARG A 95 -7.63 -4.52 -7.26
N GLY A 96 -7.48 -3.20 -7.38
CA GLY A 96 -6.35 -2.59 -8.08
C GLY A 96 -5.01 -2.87 -7.37
N LEU A 97 -4.99 -2.86 -6.04
CA LEU A 97 -3.82 -3.24 -5.24
C LEU A 97 -3.43 -4.69 -5.49
N LEU A 98 -4.39 -5.62 -5.42
CA LEU A 98 -4.15 -7.04 -5.62
C LEU A 98 -3.68 -7.34 -7.04
N SER A 99 -4.29 -6.68 -8.04
CA SER A 99 -3.83 -6.79 -9.44
C SER A 99 -2.40 -6.28 -9.62
N TYR A 100 -2.01 -5.24 -8.87
CA TYR A 100 -0.64 -4.73 -8.89
C TYR A 100 0.32 -5.71 -8.19
N LEU A 101 -0.07 -6.27 -7.05
CA LEU A 101 0.70 -7.29 -6.34
C LEU A 101 0.86 -8.55 -7.19
N ASP A 102 -0.18 -9.05 -7.86
CA ASP A 102 -0.06 -10.21 -8.76
C ASP A 102 0.97 -10.00 -9.88
N ARG A 103 1.16 -8.76 -10.33
CA ARG A 103 2.14 -8.41 -11.35
C ARG A 103 3.59 -8.40 -10.83
N TRP A 104 3.82 -8.00 -9.58
CA TRP A 104 5.16 -7.70 -9.06
C TRP A 104 5.62 -8.57 -7.88
N ALA A 105 4.68 -9.19 -7.19
CA ALA A 105 4.84 -10.09 -6.07
C ALA A 105 3.75 -11.17 -6.14
N PRO A 106 3.79 -12.04 -7.17
CA PRO A 106 2.76 -13.05 -7.35
C PRO A 106 2.64 -13.93 -6.11
N ALA A 107 1.43 -14.44 -5.87
CA ALA A 107 1.24 -15.51 -4.89
C ALA A 107 2.23 -16.63 -5.21
N GLY A 108 2.93 -17.13 -4.18
CA GLY A 108 3.75 -18.31 -4.35
C GLY A 108 2.85 -19.41 -4.85
N ARG A 109 3.09 -19.92 -6.07
CA ARG A 109 2.58 -21.25 -6.39
C ARG A 109 3.26 -22.17 -5.38
N GLY A 110 2.46 -22.75 -4.50
CA GLY A 110 2.93 -23.74 -3.53
C GLY A 110 3.76 -24.83 -4.17
#